data_AF-A0AAW1YI49-F1
#
_entry.id   AF-A0AAW1YI49-F1
#
_cell.length_a   1.000
_cell.length_b   1.000
_cell.length_c   1.000
_cell.angle_alpha   90.00
_cell.angle_beta   90.00
_cell.angle_gamma   90.00
#
_symmetry.space_group_name_H-M   'P 1'
#
loop_
_entity.id
_entity.type
_entity.pdbx_description
1 polymer ?
#
loop_
_entity_poly.entity_id
_entity_poly.type
_entity_poly.pdbx_seq_one_letter_code
_entity_poly.pdbx_strand_id
1 'polypeptide(L)'
;MASATASEIVAKLKLNPHPEDKVDRPVSTSIYFLLPAGNVSRLHRIPCAETWHFYLGEPLTIMELNEVDGVVKLTNLGPNFIGEDQQPQYTVPPNFQDFELAKRSELIKQFPNIEPLITLLTFPEA
;
A
#
# COMPACT_ATOMS: atom_id res chain seq x y z
N MET A 1 -14.56 -46.25 16.19
CA MET A 1 -13.80 -45.58 15.11
C MET A 1 -12.40 -45.34 15.64
N ALA A 2 -11.36 -45.87 15.00
CA ALA A 2 -10.00 -45.55 15.39
C ALA A 2 -9.74 -44.07 15.07
N SER A 3 -9.23 -43.31 16.03
CA SER A 3 -8.88 -41.90 15.82
C SER A 3 -7.57 -41.82 15.05
N ALA A 4 -7.48 -40.94 14.06
CA ALA A 4 -6.26 -40.73 13.30
C ALA A 4 -5.15 -40.19 14.22
N THR A 5 -3.93 -40.69 14.04
CA THR A 5 -2.76 -40.21 14.76
C THR A 5 -2.30 -38.85 14.21
N ALA A 6 -1.61 -38.06 15.03
CA ALA A 6 -1.09 -36.76 14.63
C ALA A 6 -0.18 -36.85 13.38
N SER A 7 0.66 -37.90 13.29
CA SER A 7 1.55 -38.14 12.15
C SER A 7 0.79 -38.38 10.85
N GLU A 8 -0.33 -39.10 10.90
CA GLU A 8 -1.19 -39.34 9.73
C GLU A 8 -1.84 -38.03 9.26
N ILE A 9 -2.25 -37.16 10.18
CA ILE A 9 -2.83 -35.86 9.88
C ILE A 9 -1.79 -34.93 9.22
N VAL A 10 -0.58 -34.86 9.78
CA VAL A 10 0.53 -34.05 9.22
C VAL A 10 0.88 -34.49 7.80
N ALA A 11 1.02 -35.80 7.57
CA ALA A 11 1.34 -36.34 6.26
C ALA A 11 0.21 -36.11 5.24
N LYS A 12 -1.05 -36.33 5.64
CA LYS A 12 -2.24 -36.14 4.79
C LYS A 12 -2.38 -34.67 4.36
N LEU A 13 -2.16 -33.75 5.28
CA LEU A 13 -2.35 -32.32 5.06
C LEU A 13 -1.09 -31.59 4.59
N LYS A 14 0.05 -32.30 4.46
CA LYS A 14 1.36 -31.74 4.09
C LYS A 14 1.74 -30.55 4.98
N LEU A 15 1.49 -30.68 6.28
CA LEU A 15 1.79 -29.61 7.23
C LEU A 15 3.30 -29.50 7.38
N ASN A 16 3.81 -28.29 7.20
CA ASN A 16 5.17 -27.94 7.57
C ASN A 16 5.17 -27.41 9.00
N PRO A 17 6.25 -27.62 9.78
CA PRO A 17 6.41 -26.91 11.04
C PRO A 17 6.27 -25.40 10.77
N HIS A 18 5.53 -24.73 11.63
CA HIS A 18 5.45 -23.27 11.56
C HIS A 18 6.87 -22.71 11.74
N PRO A 19 7.33 -21.77 10.90
CA PRO A 19 8.60 -21.11 11.13
C PRO A 19 8.61 -20.54 12.56
N GLU A 20 9.57 -20.94 13.38
CA GLU A 20 9.76 -20.37 14.73
C GLU A 20 10.42 -18.99 14.67
N ASP A 21 10.63 -18.45 13.47
CA ASP A 21 11.29 -17.17 13.25
C ASP A 21 10.52 -16.05 13.94
N LYS A 22 11.15 -15.48 14.96
CA LYS A 22 10.81 -14.12 15.41
C LYS A 22 11.03 -13.22 14.21
N VAL A 23 9.94 -12.70 13.64
CA VAL A 23 10.03 -11.57 12.73
C VAL A 23 10.61 -10.40 13.54
N ASP A 24 11.73 -9.82 13.10
CA ASP A 24 12.37 -8.65 13.73
C ASP A 24 11.50 -7.37 13.70
N ARG A 25 10.28 -7.48 13.15
CA ARG A 25 9.32 -6.39 13.01
C ARG A 25 7.98 -6.74 13.63
N PRO A 26 7.26 -5.76 14.23
CA PRO A 26 5.88 -5.93 14.62
C PRO A 26 5.01 -6.43 13.46
N VAL A 27 3.99 -7.23 13.78
CA VAL A 27 3.02 -7.73 12.78
C VAL A 27 2.29 -6.58 12.06
N SER A 28 2.02 -5.50 12.79
CA SER A 28 1.48 -4.26 12.23
C SER A 28 1.85 -3.05 13.09
N THR A 29 1.77 -1.88 12.48
CA THR A 29 1.89 -0.56 13.13
C THR A 29 0.70 0.30 12.71
N SER A 30 0.39 1.34 13.48
CA SER A 30 -0.63 2.32 13.15
C SER A 30 -0.14 3.72 13.51
N ILE A 31 -0.51 4.71 12.70
CA ILE A 31 -0.21 6.12 12.91
C ILE A 31 -1.46 6.95 12.66
N TYR A 32 -1.47 8.15 13.22
CA TYR A 32 -2.33 9.22 12.71
C TYR A 32 -1.58 10.00 11.64
N PHE A 33 -2.25 10.27 10.53
CA PHE A 33 -1.74 11.07 9.43
C PHE A 33 -2.75 12.16 9.09
N LEU A 34 -2.27 13.39 8.91
CA LEU A 34 -3.08 14.56 8.58
C LEU A 34 -2.41 15.31 7.44
N LEU A 35 -3.21 15.71 6.44
CA LEU A 35 -2.74 16.46 5.29
C LEU A 35 -3.39 17.87 5.26
N PRO A 36 -2.65 18.93 5.61
CA PRO A 36 -3.14 20.29 5.48
C PRO A 36 -3.40 20.70 4.02
N ALA A 37 -4.26 21.69 3.81
CA ALA A 37 -4.49 22.25 2.49
C ALA A 37 -3.18 22.77 1.86
N GLY A 38 -2.97 22.43 0.58
CA GLY A 38 -1.75 22.79 -0.17
C GLY A 38 -0.57 21.83 0.05
N ASN A 39 -0.68 20.87 0.97
CA ASN A 39 0.32 19.84 1.16
C ASN A 39 -0.04 18.56 0.41
N VAL A 40 0.98 17.76 0.10
CA VAL A 40 0.84 16.45 -0.53
C VAL A 40 1.66 15.41 0.22
N SER A 41 1.17 14.16 0.26
CA SER A 41 2.01 13.02 0.57
C SER A 41 2.88 12.73 -0.67
N ARG A 42 4.20 12.70 -0.49
CA ARG A 42 5.12 12.47 -1.60
C ARG A 42 5.04 11.01 -2.06
N LEU A 43 5.27 10.76 -3.34
CA LEU A 43 5.32 9.41 -3.89
C LEU A 43 6.43 8.60 -3.22
N HIS A 44 6.06 7.44 -2.70
CA HIS A 44 6.95 6.49 -2.04
C HIS A 44 6.37 5.09 -2.16
N ARG A 45 7.18 4.08 -1.84
CA ARG A 45 6.76 2.69 -1.75
C ARG A 45 7.32 2.04 -0.49
N ILE A 46 6.61 1.03 0.02
CA ILE A 46 6.98 0.27 1.22
C ILE A 46 6.86 -1.23 0.97
N PRO A 47 7.55 -2.07 1.78
CA PRO A 47 7.55 -3.53 1.60
C PRO A 47 6.30 -4.23 2.17
N CYS A 48 5.35 -3.46 2.72
CA CYS A 48 4.16 -3.99 3.38
C CYS A 48 2.91 -3.37 2.77
N ALA A 49 1.77 -4.05 2.92
CA ALA A 49 0.49 -3.45 2.62
C ALA A 49 0.25 -2.26 3.59
N GLU A 50 -0.26 -1.15 3.06
CA GLU A 50 -0.64 0.01 3.88
C GLU A 50 -2.14 0.20 3.83
N THR A 51 -2.80 0.10 4.99
CA THR A 51 -4.23 0.37 5.09
C THR A 51 -4.48 1.78 5.59
N TRP A 52 -5.20 2.54 4.79
CA TRP A 52 -5.65 3.89 5.07
C TRP A 52 -7.07 3.85 5.65
N HIS A 53 -7.29 4.56 6.74
CA HIS A 53 -8.59 4.75 7.36
C HIS A 53 -8.95 6.24 7.37
N PHE A 54 -10.08 6.60 6.76
CA PHE A 54 -10.62 7.94 6.85
C PHE A 54 -11.24 8.16 8.23
N TYR A 55 -10.78 9.20 8.93
CA TYR A 55 -11.34 9.60 10.21
C TYR A 55 -12.14 10.90 10.14
N LEU A 56 -11.59 11.94 9.50
CA LEU A 56 -12.19 13.27 9.46
C LEU A 56 -11.55 14.13 8.36
N GLY A 57 -12.29 15.12 7.85
CA GLY A 57 -11.80 16.15 6.95
C GLY A 57 -12.38 16.04 5.53
N GLU A 58 -11.63 16.56 4.55
CA GLU A 58 -11.95 16.40 3.14
C GLU A 58 -11.46 15.04 2.62
N PRO A 59 -12.13 14.44 1.61
CA PRO A 59 -11.66 13.22 0.97
C PRO A 59 -10.24 13.36 0.40
N LEU A 60 -9.48 12.28 0.41
CA LEU A 60 -8.13 12.20 -0.14
C LEU A 60 -8.11 11.33 -1.39
N THR A 61 -7.36 11.75 -2.41
CA THR A 61 -7.03 10.87 -3.54
C THR A 61 -5.72 10.15 -3.26
N ILE A 62 -5.77 8.82 -3.14
CA ILE A 62 -4.60 7.96 -3.14
C ILE A 62 -4.25 7.67 -4.61
N MET A 63 -3.06 8.10 -5.04
CA MET A 63 -2.55 7.83 -6.38
C MET A 63 -1.50 6.71 -6.33
N GLU A 64 -1.75 5.64 -7.08
CA GLU A 64 -0.84 4.52 -7.24
C GLU A 64 -0.33 4.48 -8.68
N LEU A 65 0.98 4.34 -8.85
CA LEU A 65 1.64 4.18 -10.14
C LEU A 65 2.11 2.74 -10.26
N ASN A 66 1.54 1.98 -11.19
CA ASN A 66 1.99 0.63 -11.47
C ASN A 66 3.10 0.67 -12.53
N GLU A 67 4.35 0.52 -12.08
CA GLU A 67 5.53 0.51 -12.94
C GLU A 67 5.63 -0.77 -13.81
N VAL A 68 4.77 -1.78 -13.62
CA VAL A 68 4.79 -3.01 -14.44
C VAL A 68 3.98 -2.84 -15.72
N ASP A 69 2.77 -2.30 -15.62
CA ASP A 69 1.84 -2.15 -16.75
C ASP A 69 1.62 -0.68 -17.17
N GLY A 70 2.20 0.27 -16.44
CA GLY A 70 2.05 1.71 -16.71
C GLY A 70 0.70 2.28 -16.31
N VAL A 71 -0.10 1.55 -15.53
CA VAL A 71 -1.43 2.01 -15.08
C VAL A 71 -1.31 2.99 -13.93
N VAL A 72 -2.06 4.08 -14.02
CA VAL A 72 -2.28 5.04 -12.93
C VAL A 72 -3.63 4.73 -12.31
N LYS A 73 -3.64 4.40 -11.01
CA LYS A 73 -4.87 4.16 -10.26
C LYS A 73 -5.11 5.32 -9.30
N LEU A 74 -6.34 5.84 -9.31
CA LEU A 74 -6.79 6.89 -8.40
C LEU A 74 -7.90 6.32 -7.53
N THR A 75 -7.68 6.37 -6.23
CA THR A 75 -8.61 5.86 -5.23
C THR A 75 -9.12 7.01 -4.37
N ASN A 76 -10.43 7.19 -4.27
CA ASN A 76 -11.05 8.23 -3.45
C ASN A 76 -11.32 7.72 -2.02
N LEU A 77 -10.57 8.22 -1.04
CA LEU A 77 -10.68 7.87 0.36
C LEU A 77 -11.54 8.92 1.09
N GLY A 78 -12.72 8.53 1.56
CA GLY A 78 -13.66 9.44 2.20
C GLY A 78 -14.93 8.73 2.72
N PRO A 79 -15.85 9.45 3.37
CA PRO A 79 -17.00 8.84 4.03
C PRO A 79 -18.19 8.55 3.10
N ASN A 80 -18.25 9.13 1.90
CA ASN A 80 -19.46 9.16 1.06
C ASN A 80 -19.61 7.93 0.14
N PHE A 81 -19.82 6.75 0.71
CA PHE A 81 -19.84 5.50 -0.06
C PHE A 81 -21.06 5.32 -1.00
N ILE A 82 -22.22 5.92 -0.69
CA ILE A 82 -23.47 5.72 -1.47
C ILE A 82 -23.58 6.67 -2.68
N GLY A 83 -22.74 7.71 -2.79
CA GLY A 83 -22.97 8.77 -3.78
C GLY A 83 -21.75 9.28 -4.57
N GLU A 84 -20.52 9.05 -4.11
CA GLU A 84 -19.31 9.68 -4.69
C GLU A 84 -18.16 8.69 -4.91
N ASP A 85 -18.47 7.38 -4.97
CA ASP A 85 -17.49 6.28 -5.11
C ASP A 85 -16.30 6.38 -4.13
N GLN A 86 -16.54 6.97 -2.96
CA GLN A 86 -15.56 7.04 -1.87
C GLN A 86 -15.58 5.76 -1.06
N GLN A 87 -14.43 5.44 -0.48
CA GLN A 87 -14.33 4.38 0.51
C GLN A 87 -13.68 4.90 1.79
N PRO A 88 -14.23 4.58 2.98
CA PRO A 88 -13.66 5.03 4.24
C PRO A 88 -12.38 4.26 4.59
N GLN A 89 -12.10 3.16 3.89
CA GLN A 89 -10.91 2.35 4.07
C GLN A 89 -10.39 1.88 2.72
N TYR A 90 -9.08 1.92 2.53
CA TYR A 90 -8.42 1.37 1.35
C TYR A 90 -7.06 0.78 1.71
N THR A 91 -6.66 -0.30 1.05
CA THR A 91 -5.35 -0.92 1.25
C THR A 91 -4.54 -0.83 -0.04
N VAL A 92 -3.41 -0.12 0.05
CA VAL A 92 -2.38 -0.13 -0.99
C VAL A 92 -1.59 -1.45 -0.85
N PRO A 93 -1.48 -2.26 -1.92
CA PRO A 93 -0.75 -3.53 -1.85
C PRO A 93 0.76 -3.30 -1.67
N PRO A 94 1.49 -4.26 -1.08
CA PRO A 94 2.95 -4.19 -1.01
C PRO A 94 3.54 -4.26 -2.41
N ASN A 95 4.60 -3.51 -2.69
CA ASN A 95 5.26 -3.59 -3.99
C ASN A 95 6.78 -3.41 -3.95
N PHE A 96 7.45 -3.75 -2.84
CA PHE A 96 8.90 -3.56 -2.79
C PHE A 96 9.61 -4.32 -1.67
N GLN A 97 10.95 -4.21 -1.64
CA GLN A 97 11.80 -4.81 -0.61
C GLN A 97 12.08 -3.88 0.59
N ASP A 98 12.05 -2.56 0.39
CA ASP A 98 12.32 -1.55 1.41
C ASP A 98 11.47 -0.27 1.21
N PHE A 99 11.59 0.70 2.13
CA PHE A 99 11.03 2.04 1.95
C PHE A 99 11.88 2.84 0.95
N GLU A 100 11.24 3.40 -0.08
CA GLU A 100 11.91 4.25 -1.05
C GLU A 100 11.05 5.45 -1.43
N LEU A 101 11.67 6.63 -1.48
CA LEU A 101 11.09 7.81 -2.12
C LEU A 101 11.22 7.68 -3.64
N ALA A 102 10.18 8.10 -4.34
CA ALA A 102 10.17 8.06 -5.80
C ALA A 102 11.19 9.02 -6.42
N LYS A 103 11.87 8.57 -7.47
CA LYS A 103 12.74 9.39 -8.31
C LYS A 103 11.94 9.98 -9.46
N ARG A 104 11.88 11.31 -9.50
CA ARG A 104 11.13 12.08 -10.50
C ARG A 104 11.54 11.72 -11.92
N SER A 105 12.83 11.66 -12.20
CA SER A 105 13.36 11.45 -13.55
C SER A 105 13.06 10.04 -14.08
N GLU A 106 12.98 9.04 -13.21
CA GLU A 106 12.60 7.67 -13.57
C GLU A 106 11.10 7.59 -13.86
N LEU A 107 10.26 8.17 -12.99
CA LEU A 107 8.81 8.17 -13.19
C LEU A 107 8.36 8.97 -14.42
N ILE A 108 8.97 10.13 -14.71
CA ILE A 108 8.62 10.91 -15.92
C ILE A 108 8.90 10.12 -17.20
N LYS A 109 9.99 9.34 -17.24
CA LYS A 109 10.29 8.50 -18.42
C LYS A 109 9.20 7.45 -18.65
N GLN A 110 8.63 6.92 -17.58
CA GLN A 110 7.63 5.86 -17.66
C GLN A 110 6.21 6.39 -17.84
N PHE A 111 5.89 7.54 -17.23
CA PHE A 111 4.56 8.15 -17.22
C PHE A 111 4.61 9.61 -17.72
N PRO A 112 5.05 9.86 -18.96
CA PRO A 112 5.27 11.23 -19.45
C PRO A 112 3.99 12.05 -19.48
N ASN A 113 2.83 11.41 -19.67
CA ASN A 113 1.54 12.09 -19.77
C ASN A 113 1.06 12.72 -18.45
N ILE A 114 1.66 12.36 -17.31
CA ILE A 114 1.32 12.91 -15.99
C ILE A 114 2.51 13.60 -15.31
N GLU A 115 3.50 14.04 -16.10
CA GLU A 115 4.67 14.78 -15.61
C GLU A 115 4.34 15.92 -14.61
N PRO A 116 3.30 16.74 -14.82
CA PRO A 116 2.95 17.79 -13.84
C PRO A 116 2.60 17.22 -12.46
N LEU A 117 1.87 16.10 -12.41
CA LEU A 117 1.53 15.43 -11.15
C LEU A 117 2.75 14.78 -10.51
N ILE A 118 3.60 14.13 -11.29
CA ILE A 118 4.85 13.55 -10.78
C ILE A 118 5.73 14.64 -10.19
N THR A 119 5.85 15.78 -10.88
CA THR A 119 6.61 16.95 -10.39
C THR A 119 6.03 17.48 -9.08
N LEU A 120 4.70 17.57 -8.97
CA LEU A 120 4.02 17.99 -7.74
C LEU A 120 4.25 16.99 -6.59
N LEU A 121 4.29 15.69 -6.87
CA LEU A 121 4.30 14.63 -5.86
C LEU A 121 5.69 14.06 -5.54
N THR A 122 6.75 14.55 -6.18
CA THR A 122 8.14 14.16 -5.91
C THR A 122 9.00 15.33 -5.47
N PHE A 123 10.08 15.07 -4.75
CA PHE A 123 11.09 16.09 -4.48
C PHE A 123 11.87 16.44 -5.77
N PRO A 124 12.39 17.67 -5.89
CA PRO A 124 13.39 17.99 -6.90
C PRO A 124 14.62 17.11 -6.71
N GLU A 125 15.16 16.60 -7.81
CA GLU A 125 16.46 15.91 -7.78
C GLU A 125 17.58 16.96 -7.76
N ALA A 126 18.67 16.65 -7.08
CA ALA A 126 19.85 17.51 -6.96
C ALA A 126 20.75 17.44 -8.19
#